data_AF-A0A084AYH9-F1
#
_entry.id   AF-A0A084AYH9-F1
#
_cell.length_a   1.000
_cell.length_b   1.000
_cell.length_c   1.000
_cell.angle_alpha   90.00
_cell.angle_beta   90.00
_cell.angle_gamma   90.00
#
_symmetry.space_group_name_H-M   'P 1'
#
loop_
_entity.id
_entity.type
_entity.pdbx_description
1 polymer ?
#
loop_
_entity_poly.entity_id
_entity_poly.type
_entity_poly.pdbx_seq_one_letter_code
_entity_poly.pdbx_strand_id
1 'polypeptide(L)'
;MMSASIAAVEVGSHVTVDEAMCGFEGRSRQKVTIKSKPTPTGLKIWILAIQGYILHWIWHTPGGALGPVGQPRRRRKKDRDDPYDINPTQAIVVKLIEALPSQTYHVYLDNLFSSPQLFRRLRQLHLGVGATGTVRTNAGIYDKLVKAKEDDRKGRRMWPWGQIQSYPTEDNLVNQIGWKDNALVLFLST
;
A
#
# COMPACT_ATOMS: atom_id res chain seq x y z
N MET A 1 0.01 6.41 -24.30
CA MET A 1 -1.28 5.70 -24.40
C MET A 1 -2.20 5.99 -23.20
N MET A 2 -2.01 7.08 -22.44
CA MET A 2 -2.87 7.46 -21.28
C MET A 2 -4.10 8.31 -21.67
N SER A 3 -4.11 8.92 -22.86
CA SER A 3 -5.09 9.96 -23.21
C SER A 3 -6.54 9.43 -23.37
N ALA A 4 -6.73 8.19 -23.82
CA ALA A 4 -8.07 7.70 -24.17
C ALA A 4 -8.90 7.23 -22.95
N SER A 5 -8.27 6.73 -21.88
CA SER A 5 -9.01 6.10 -20.78
C SER A 5 -9.53 7.09 -19.73
N ILE A 6 -8.90 8.26 -19.59
CA ILE A 6 -9.30 9.29 -18.63
C ILE A 6 -10.46 10.15 -19.17
N ALA A 7 -10.62 10.22 -20.50
CA ALA A 7 -11.68 11.03 -21.13
C ALA A 7 -13.09 10.44 -20.96
N ALA A 8 -13.22 9.17 -20.57
CA ALA A 8 -14.51 8.47 -20.47
C ALA A 8 -15.07 8.38 -19.05
N VAL A 9 -14.27 8.72 -18.02
CA VAL A 9 -14.64 8.57 -16.61
C VAL A 9 -14.23 9.82 -15.85
N GLU A 10 -15.17 10.44 -15.15
CA GLU A 10 -14.85 11.50 -14.20
C GLU A 10 -14.12 10.86 -13.01
N VAL A 11 -12.82 11.15 -12.89
CA VAL A 11 -11.99 10.61 -11.82
C VAL A 11 -12.34 11.33 -10.53
N GLY A 12 -13.18 10.70 -9.70
CA GLY A 12 -13.40 11.14 -8.33
C GLY A 12 -12.11 11.11 -7.48
N SER A 13 -12.15 11.73 -6.30
CA SER A 13 -10.96 11.87 -5.46
C SER A 13 -10.55 10.60 -4.70
N HIS A 14 -11.38 9.56 -4.65
CA HIS A 14 -11.11 8.35 -3.87
C HIS A 14 -10.59 7.23 -4.77
N VAL A 15 -9.33 6.82 -4.56
CA VAL A 15 -8.66 5.82 -5.40
C VAL A 15 -8.14 4.66 -4.56
N THR A 16 -7.92 3.50 -5.18
CA THR A 16 -7.36 2.33 -4.51
C THR A 16 -6.15 1.80 -5.29
N VAL A 17 -5.14 1.32 -4.56
CA VAL A 17 -4.01 0.60 -5.16
C VAL A 17 -3.94 -0.80 -4.60
N ASP A 18 -3.93 -1.80 -5.48
CA ASP A 18 -3.85 -3.21 -5.10
C ASP A 18 -3.16 -4.07 -6.17
N GLU A 19 -2.98 -5.35 -5.85
CA GLU A 19 -2.48 -6.40 -6.74
C GLU A 19 -3.60 -7.22 -7.37
N ALA A 20 -3.53 -7.39 -8.68
CA ALA A 20 -4.36 -8.30 -9.46
C ALA A 20 -3.54 -9.42 -10.11
N MET A 21 -4.24 -10.50 -10.46
CA MET A 21 -3.69 -11.66 -11.15
C MET A 21 -4.43 -11.85 -12.48
N CYS A 22 -3.68 -11.89 -13.58
CA CYS A 22 -4.17 -12.33 -14.88
C CYS A 22 -3.72 -13.77 -15.10
N GLY A 23 -4.66 -14.72 -15.18
CA GLY A 23 -4.36 -16.13 -15.38
C GLY A 23 -3.56 -16.36 -16.66
N PHE A 24 -2.45 -17.09 -16.57
CA PHE A 24 -1.59 -17.33 -17.71
C PHE A 24 -0.84 -18.67 -17.59
N GLU A 25 -1.08 -19.56 -18.55
CA GLU A 25 -0.55 -20.93 -18.53
C GLU A 25 0.74 -21.08 -19.35
N GLY A 26 0.96 -20.21 -20.34
CA GLY A 26 2.10 -20.25 -21.23
C GLY A 26 3.46 -20.23 -20.51
N ARG A 27 4.51 -20.68 -21.20
CA ARG A 27 5.87 -20.65 -20.65
C ARG A 27 6.38 -19.20 -20.62
N SER A 28 6.52 -18.63 -19.44
CA SER A 28 7.07 -17.29 -19.25
C SER A 28 7.80 -17.19 -17.92
N ARG A 29 8.93 -16.46 -17.93
CA ARG A 29 9.69 -16.10 -16.72
C ARG A 29 8.99 -15.04 -15.87
N GLN A 30 7.96 -14.37 -16.41
CA GLN A 30 7.20 -13.33 -15.72
C GLN A 30 6.04 -13.89 -14.86
N LYS A 31 5.80 -15.21 -14.91
CA LYS A 31 4.75 -15.83 -14.10
C LYS A 31 5.11 -15.78 -12.61
N VAL A 32 4.09 -15.55 -11.79
CA VAL A 32 4.15 -15.71 -10.34
C VAL A 32 3.06 -16.67 -9.87
N THR A 33 3.31 -17.29 -8.72
CA THR A 33 2.35 -18.15 -8.04
C THR A 33 2.02 -17.58 -6.66
N ILE A 34 0.76 -17.22 -6.44
CA ILE A 34 0.20 -16.73 -5.18
C ILE A 34 -0.91 -17.68 -4.73
N LYS A 35 -0.60 -18.58 -3.79
CA LYS A 35 -1.49 -19.68 -3.38
C LYS A 35 -2.86 -19.23 -2.84
N SER A 36 -2.96 -18.02 -2.31
CA SER A 36 -4.20 -17.49 -1.72
C SER A 36 -5.17 -16.89 -2.73
N LYS A 37 -4.77 -16.72 -4.01
CA LYS A 37 -5.64 -16.13 -5.03
C LYS A 37 -6.46 -17.23 -5.75
N PRO A 38 -7.70 -16.95 -6.19
CA PRO A 38 -8.53 -17.92 -6.92
C PRO A 38 -7.86 -18.46 -8.19
N THR A 39 -7.06 -17.63 -8.85
CA THR A 39 -6.16 -18.02 -9.93
C THR A 39 -4.72 -17.93 -9.42
N PRO A 40 -4.14 -19.02 -8.91
CA PRO A 40 -2.87 -18.95 -8.19
C PRO A 40 -1.70 -18.59 -9.09
N THR A 41 -1.71 -19.03 -10.35
CA THR A 41 -0.58 -18.86 -11.27
C THR A 41 -0.97 -17.98 -12.45
N GLY A 42 -0.15 -16.96 -12.70
CA GLY A 42 -0.38 -16.02 -13.79
C GLY A 42 0.59 -14.85 -13.78
N LEU A 43 0.21 -13.78 -14.48
CA LEU A 43 0.94 -12.52 -14.48
C LEU A 43 0.35 -11.61 -13.40
N LYS A 44 1.22 -11.09 -12.53
CA LYS A 44 0.81 -10.13 -11.49
C LYS A 44 0.83 -8.71 -12.04
N ILE A 45 -0.19 -7.95 -11.65
CA ILE A 45 -0.40 -6.57 -12.08
C ILE A 45 -0.59 -5.72 -10.84
N TRP A 46 0.09 -4.58 -10.78
CA TRP A 46 -0.20 -3.52 -9.81
C TRP A 46 -1.22 -2.58 -10.44
N ILE A 47 -2.35 -2.38 -9.78
CA ILE A 47 -3.50 -1.66 -10.32
C ILE A 47 -3.80 -0.44 -9.45
N LEU A 48 -4.11 0.67 -10.12
CA LEU A 48 -4.78 1.83 -9.57
C LEU A 48 -6.19 1.89 -10.13
N ALA A 49 -7.19 1.95 -9.26
CA ALA A 49 -8.60 1.89 -9.65
C ALA A 49 -9.48 2.90 -8.90
N ILE A 50 -10.63 3.21 -9.50
CA ILE A 50 -11.71 4.00 -8.93
C ILE A 50 -13.06 3.37 -9.27
N GLN A 51 -13.94 3.17 -8.28
CA GLN A 51 -15.32 2.71 -8.49
C GLN A 51 -15.48 1.53 -9.49
N GLY A 52 -14.54 0.57 -9.45
CA GLY A 52 -14.54 -0.59 -10.36
C GLY A 52 -13.83 -0.40 -11.71
N TYR A 53 -13.38 0.82 -12.03
CA TYR A 53 -12.59 1.12 -13.22
C TYR A 53 -11.10 1.12 -12.92
N ILE A 54 -10.32 0.48 -13.80
CA ILE A 54 -8.86 0.54 -13.76
C ILE A 54 -8.41 1.82 -14.47
N LEU A 55 -7.73 2.71 -13.75
CA LEU A 55 -7.20 3.96 -14.30
C LEU A 55 -5.77 3.79 -14.83
N HIS A 56 -4.96 3.01 -14.13
CA HIS A 56 -3.57 2.78 -14.48
C HIS A 56 -3.10 1.42 -13.95
N TRP A 57 -2.09 0.83 -14.59
CA TRP A 57 -1.47 -0.40 -14.12
C TRP A 57 0.02 -0.46 -14.48
N ILE A 58 0.76 -1.28 -13.72
CA ILE A 58 2.16 -1.60 -13.98
C ILE A 58 2.34 -3.12 -13.85
N TRP A 59 3.02 -3.73 -14.82
CA TRP A 59 3.36 -5.15 -14.76
C TRP A 59 4.34 -5.45 -13.64
N HIS A 60 4.08 -6.52 -12.88
CA HIS A 60 5.05 -7.03 -11.94
C HIS A 60 6.17 -7.78 -12.69
N THR A 61 7.42 -7.56 -12.28
CA THR A 61 8.54 -8.39 -12.70
C THR A 61 9.00 -9.27 -11.53
N PRO A 62 8.95 -10.61 -11.67
CA PRO A 62 9.45 -11.50 -10.64
C PRO A 62 10.98 -11.61 -10.66
N GLY A 63 11.53 -11.97 -9.51
CA GLY A 63 12.96 -12.25 -9.32
C GLY A 63 13.56 -11.38 -8.22
N GLY A 64 14.16 -11.99 -7.20
CA GLY A 64 14.66 -11.27 -6.03
C GLY A 64 15.74 -10.21 -6.32
N ALA A 65 16.42 -10.28 -7.46
CA ALA A 65 17.43 -9.31 -7.88
C ALA A 65 16.86 -8.09 -8.62
N LEU A 66 15.61 -8.14 -9.07
CA LEU A 66 14.93 -7.06 -9.77
C LEU A 66 13.75 -6.65 -8.86
N GLY A 67 13.65 -5.39 -8.49
CA GLY A 67 12.52 -4.88 -7.72
C GLY A 67 11.18 -5.23 -8.39
N PRO A 68 10.05 -4.88 -7.75
CA PRO A 68 8.72 -5.37 -8.16
C PRO A 68 8.26 -4.94 -9.57
N VAL A 69 9.05 -4.12 -10.27
CA VAL A 69 8.84 -3.61 -11.63
C VAL A 69 10.10 -3.74 -12.51
N GLY A 70 11.00 -4.66 -12.21
CA GLY A 70 12.11 -5.03 -13.10
C GLY A 70 13.37 -4.16 -12.98
N GLN A 71 13.40 -3.19 -12.06
CA GLN A 71 14.58 -2.36 -11.82
C GLN A 71 15.60 -3.11 -10.95
N PRO A 72 16.90 -3.12 -11.25
CA PRO A 72 17.90 -3.80 -10.43
C PRO A 72 17.78 -3.43 -8.96
N ARG A 73 17.62 -4.42 -8.07
CA ARG A 73 17.86 -4.28 -6.64
C ARG A 73 19.37 -4.11 -6.44
N ARG A 74 19.92 -2.95 -6.80
CA ARG A 74 21.13 -2.50 -6.09
C ARG A 74 20.77 -2.55 -4.61
N ARG A 75 21.65 -3.08 -3.74
CA ARG A 75 21.49 -2.92 -2.29
C ARG A 75 21.19 -1.43 -2.09
N ARG A 76 19.92 -1.10 -1.78
CA ARG A 76 19.50 0.28 -1.65
C ARG A 76 20.28 0.79 -0.45
N LYS A 77 21.37 1.53 -0.73
CA LYS A 77 21.94 2.39 0.30
C LYS A 77 20.80 3.32 0.66
N LYS A 78 20.51 3.48 1.95
CA LYS A 78 19.58 4.50 2.43
C LYS A 78 19.93 5.78 1.69
N ASP A 79 19.03 6.23 0.84
CA ASP A 79 19.24 7.45 0.11
C ASP A 79 19.23 8.55 1.17
N ARG A 80 20.36 9.24 1.33
CA ARG A 80 20.48 10.29 2.35
C ARG A 80 19.54 11.45 2.05
N ASP A 81 19.13 11.56 0.79
CA ASP A 81 18.30 12.65 0.27
C ASP A 81 16.81 12.26 0.18
N ASP A 82 16.43 10.98 0.36
CA ASP A 82 15.04 10.53 0.52
C ASP A 82 14.70 10.40 2.01
N PRO A 83 14.06 11.40 2.64
CA PRO A 83 13.75 11.37 4.07
C PRO A 83 12.75 10.27 4.45
N TYR A 84 12.06 9.65 3.48
CA TYR A 84 11.05 8.61 3.74
C TYR A 84 11.57 7.19 3.62
N ASP A 85 12.63 7.00 2.83
CA ASP A 85 13.24 5.70 2.54
C ASP A 85 12.23 4.57 2.23
N ILE A 86 11.22 4.86 1.39
CA ILE A 86 10.14 3.90 1.09
C ILE A 86 10.66 2.68 0.35
N ASN A 87 10.14 1.48 0.63
CA ASN A 87 10.64 0.28 -0.04
C ASN A 87 10.18 0.21 -1.52
N PRO A 88 10.82 -0.62 -2.37
CA PRO A 88 10.46 -0.70 -3.79
C PRO A 88 9.00 -1.07 -4.09
N THR A 89 8.33 -1.81 -3.20
CA THR A 89 6.89 -2.15 -3.34
C THR A 89 6.02 -0.93 -3.07
N GLN A 90 6.38 -0.14 -2.07
CA GLN A 90 5.70 1.13 -1.74
C GLN A 90 5.88 2.19 -2.82
N ALA A 91 7.06 2.23 -3.45
CA ALA A 91 7.33 3.15 -4.57
C ALA A 91 6.40 2.94 -5.77
N ILE A 92 5.76 1.77 -5.89
CA ILE A 92 4.75 1.50 -6.93
C ILE A 92 3.52 2.38 -6.71
N VAL A 93 3.10 2.56 -5.46
CA VAL A 93 1.95 3.41 -5.11
C VAL A 93 2.19 4.84 -5.57
N VAL A 94 3.37 5.39 -5.26
CA VAL A 94 3.77 6.74 -5.68
C VAL A 94 3.75 6.86 -7.20
N LYS A 95 4.39 5.92 -7.91
CA LYS A 95 4.42 5.92 -9.39
C LYS A 95 3.03 5.85 -10.03
N LEU A 96 2.12 5.07 -9.46
CA LEU A 96 0.76 4.96 -9.96
C LEU A 96 -0.02 6.27 -9.75
N ILE A 97 0.12 6.90 -8.58
CA ILE A 97 -0.59 8.13 -8.24
C ILE A 97 -0.04 9.33 -9.01
N GLU A 98 1.28 9.44 -9.20
CA GLU A 98 1.92 10.49 -10.00
C GLU A 98 1.51 10.45 -11.49
N ALA A 99 0.97 9.33 -11.96
CA ALA A 99 0.44 9.20 -13.32
C ALA A 99 -0.98 9.76 -13.48
N LEU A 100 -1.66 10.09 -12.38
CA LEU A 100 -2.98 10.71 -12.41
C LEU A 100 -2.89 12.21 -12.74
N PRO A 101 -3.96 12.81 -13.29
CA PRO A 101 -4.08 14.26 -13.42
C PRO A 101 -3.90 14.95 -12.07
N SER A 102 -3.36 16.16 -12.08
CA SER A 102 -3.20 16.99 -10.87
C SER A 102 -4.55 17.28 -10.21
N GLN A 103 -4.86 16.56 -9.14
CA GLN A 103 -6.03 16.75 -8.27
C GLN A 103 -5.70 16.27 -6.85
N THR A 104 -6.51 16.69 -5.87
CA THR A 104 -6.48 16.12 -4.51
C THR A 104 -7.11 14.74 -4.51
N TYR A 105 -6.32 13.74 -4.10
CA TYR A 105 -6.75 12.35 -3.97
C TYR A 105 -6.66 11.85 -2.54
N HIS A 106 -7.50 10.87 -2.22
CA HIS A 106 -7.42 10.02 -1.05
C HIS A 106 -7.23 8.57 -1.51
N VAL A 107 -6.10 7.95 -1.16
CA VAL A 107 -5.78 6.58 -1.55
C VAL A 107 -6.08 5.58 -0.42
N TYR A 108 -6.76 4.49 -0.77
CA TYR A 108 -6.93 3.33 0.11
C TYR A 108 -5.94 2.22 -0.26
N LEU A 109 -5.25 1.69 0.76
CA LEU A 109 -4.15 0.75 0.60
C LEU A 109 -4.32 -0.51 1.46
N ASP A 110 -3.92 -1.65 0.91
CA ASP A 110 -3.71 -2.87 1.70
C ASP A 110 -2.41 -2.79 2.53
N ASN A 111 -2.33 -3.62 3.57
CA ASN A 111 -1.20 -3.77 4.47
C ASN A 111 0.12 -4.16 3.80
N LEU A 112 0.09 -4.61 2.55
CA LEU A 112 1.29 -4.83 1.75
C LEU A 112 2.05 -3.51 1.52
N PHE A 113 1.33 -2.40 1.36
CA PHE A 113 1.90 -1.11 1.02
C PHE A 113 2.04 -0.20 2.24
N SER A 114 1.05 -0.19 3.14
CA SER A 114 0.97 0.81 4.20
C SER A 114 2.18 0.84 5.13
N SER A 115 2.76 2.04 5.29
CA SER A 115 3.68 2.39 6.36
C SER A 115 3.56 3.88 6.67
N PRO A 116 3.96 4.34 7.87
CA PRO A 116 3.97 5.77 8.17
C PRO A 116 4.85 6.56 7.19
N GLN A 117 5.89 5.92 6.64
CA GLN A 117 6.87 6.55 5.75
C GLN A 117 6.28 6.77 4.36
N LEU A 118 5.55 5.79 3.83
CA LEU A 118 4.78 5.96 2.60
C LEU A 118 3.71 7.05 2.78
N PHE A 119 3.03 7.08 3.91
CA PHE A 119 1.93 8.03 4.16
C PHE A 119 2.45 9.47 4.21
N ARG A 120 3.60 9.72 4.86
CA ARG A 120 4.25 11.04 4.80
C ARG A 120 4.70 11.40 3.38
N ARG A 121 5.25 10.44 2.62
CA ARG A 121 5.65 10.67 1.23
C ARG A 121 4.45 11.09 0.37
N LEU A 122 3.30 10.44 0.55
CA LEU A 122 2.06 10.76 -0.18
C LEU A 122 1.58 12.19 0.12
N ARG A 123 1.66 12.63 1.39
CA ARG A 123 1.34 14.02 1.77
C ARG A 123 2.25 15.06 1.11
N GLN A 124 3.48 14.71 0.75
CA GLN A 124 4.43 15.61 0.12
C GLN A 124 4.35 15.69 -1.41
N LEU A 125 3.54 14.84 -2.04
CA LEU A 125 3.28 14.99 -3.47
C LEU A 125 2.59 16.33 -3.73
N HIS A 126 2.69 16.84 -4.96
CA HIS A 126 2.37 18.24 -5.31
C HIS A 126 1.08 18.82 -4.71
N LEU A 127 0.01 18.02 -4.56
CA LEU A 127 -1.29 18.45 -4.05
C LEU A 127 -1.67 17.86 -2.68
N GLY A 128 -0.78 17.10 -2.05
CA GLY A 128 -1.04 16.39 -0.81
C GLY A 128 -2.04 15.26 -0.99
N VAL A 129 -1.55 14.02 -1.02
CA VAL A 129 -2.41 12.84 -1.15
C VAL A 129 -2.74 12.31 0.25
N GLY A 130 -4.03 12.30 0.57
CA GLY A 130 -4.55 11.63 1.76
C GLY A 130 -4.43 10.12 1.61
N ALA A 131 -4.21 9.39 2.71
CA ALA A 131 -4.09 7.95 2.67
C ALA A 131 -4.78 7.28 3.86
N THR A 132 -5.41 6.14 3.61
CA THR A 132 -5.89 5.23 4.66
C THR A 132 -5.53 3.80 4.28
N GLY A 133 -5.08 3.00 5.25
CA GLY A 133 -4.77 1.61 4.97
C GLY A 133 -4.52 0.80 6.22
N THR A 134 -4.78 -0.50 6.13
CA THR A 134 -4.40 -1.43 7.20
C THR A 134 -2.88 -1.54 7.26
N VAL A 135 -2.31 -1.84 8.43
CA VAL A 135 -0.85 -1.84 8.60
C VAL A 135 -0.35 -3.06 9.37
N ARG A 136 0.83 -3.55 8.99
CA ARG A 136 1.51 -4.65 9.67
C ARG A 136 2.33 -4.13 10.85
N THR A 137 2.52 -4.98 11.86
CA THR A 137 3.33 -4.64 13.05
C THR A 137 4.79 -4.38 12.71
N ASN A 138 5.31 -4.92 11.62
CA ASN A 138 6.70 -4.72 11.18
C ASN A 138 6.89 -3.49 10.27
N ALA A 139 5.88 -2.63 10.13
CA ALA A 139 5.94 -1.44 9.27
C ALA A 139 6.52 -0.19 9.97
N GLY A 140 7.09 -0.35 11.17
CA GLY A 140 7.64 0.76 11.96
C GLY A 140 6.55 1.63 12.61
N ILE A 141 5.52 1.00 13.17
CA ILE A 141 4.43 1.67 13.90
C ILE A 141 4.70 1.69 15.41
N TYR A 142 3.93 2.49 16.15
CA TYR A 142 4.10 2.72 17.57
C TYR A 142 4.10 1.43 18.40
N ASP A 143 5.12 1.26 19.25
CA ASP A 143 5.38 0.01 19.98
C ASP A 143 4.21 -0.44 20.86
N LYS A 144 3.42 0.49 21.42
CA LYS A 144 2.24 0.11 22.21
C LYS A 144 1.18 -0.60 21.36
N LEU A 145 1.00 -0.20 20.10
CA LEU A 145 0.08 -0.87 19.17
C LEU A 145 0.63 -2.23 18.73
N VAL A 146 1.95 -2.33 18.53
CA VAL A 146 2.62 -3.62 18.24
C VAL A 146 2.39 -4.60 19.39
N LYS A 147 2.67 -4.18 20.63
CA LYS A 147 2.47 -4.99 21.83
C LYS A 147 1.00 -5.38 22.01
N ALA A 148 0.07 -4.44 21.84
CA ALA A 148 -1.36 -4.73 21.92
C ALA A 148 -1.79 -5.81 20.91
N LYS A 149 -1.25 -5.77 19.68
CA LYS A 149 -1.54 -6.78 18.65
C LYS A 149 -0.94 -8.14 18.96
N GLU A 150 0.22 -8.18 19.59
CA GLU A 150 0.84 -9.43 20.06
C GLU A 150 0.08 -10.05 21.23
N ASP A 151 -0.36 -9.23 22.20
CA ASP A 151 -1.16 -9.67 23.33
C ASP A 151 -2.51 -10.22 22.86
N ASP A 152 -3.19 -9.52 21.93
CA ASP A 152 -4.42 -9.99 21.29
C ASP A 152 -4.22 -11.34 20.59
N ARG A 153 -3.13 -11.52 19.83
CA ARG A 153 -2.79 -12.78 19.16
C ARG A 153 -2.55 -13.92 20.15
N LYS A 154 -2.03 -13.62 21.35
CA LYS A 154 -1.86 -14.58 22.45
C LYS A 154 -3.16 -14.85 23.23
N GLY A 155 -4.29 -14.27 22.81
CA GLY A 155 -5.58 -14.41 23.47
C GLY A 155 -5.70 -13.61 24.76
N ARG A 156 -4.76 -12.70 25.04
CA ARG A 156 -4.83 -11.82 26.21
C ARG A 156 -5.86 -10.73 25.90
N ARG A 157 -7.05 -10.85 26.50
CA ARG A 157 -8.21 -9.95 26.29
C ARG A 157 -8.01 -8.59 26.97
N MET A 158 -6.94 -7.88 26.61
CA MET A 158 -6.55 -6.62 27.25
C MET A 158 -7.43 -5.44 26.83
N TRP A 159 -8.00 -5.47 25.62
CA TRP A 159 -8.89 -4.43 25.10
C TRP A 159 -10.33 -4.97 25.02
N PRO A 160 -11.34 -4.27 25.56
CA PRO A 160 -12.74 -4.60 25.29
C PRO A 160 -13.10 -4.43 23.81
N TRP A 161 -14.11 -5.19 23.37
CA TRP A 161 -14.68 -5.03 22.03
C TRP A 161 -15.16 -3.60 21.81
N GLY A 162 -14.93 -3.07 20.61
CA GLY A 162 -15.24 -1.70 20.23
C GLY A 162 -14.22 -0.66 20.68
N GLN A 163 -13.21 -1.01 21.47
CA GLN A 163 -12.19 -0.05 21.89
C GLN A 163 -11.37 0.45 20.70
N ILE A 164 -11.19 1.77 20.63
CA ILE A 164 -10.31 2.45 19.67
C ILE A 164 -9.26 3.25 20.45
N GLN A 165 -8.01 3.16 20.01
CA GLN A 165 -6.95 4.06 20.47
C GLN A 165 -6.17 4.60 19.27
N SER A 166 -5.68 5.82 19.39
CA SER A 166 -5.08 6.58 18.31
C SER A 166 -3.82 7.25 18.81
N TYR A 167 -2.74 7.14 18.04
CA TYR A 167 -1.43 7.70 18.39
C TYR A 167 -0.85 8.39 17.15
N PRO A 168 -0.68 9.73 17.15
CA PRO A 168 0.01 10.40 16.07
C PRO A 168 1.49 10.03 16.06
N THR A 169 2.12 10.11 14.88
CA THR A 169 3.58 10.15 14.77
C THR A 169 4.14 11.43 15.42
N GLU A 170 5.42 11.45 15.77
CA GLU A 170 6.06 12.59 16.47
C GLU A 170 5.90 13.93 15.73
N ASP A 171 5.87 13.87 14.39
CA ASP A 171 5.65 15.02 13.51
C ASP A 171 4.16 15.36 13.29
N ASN A 172 3.23 14.64 13.93
CA ASN A 172 1.78 14.78 13.80
C ASN A 172 1.24 14.63 12.36
N LEU A 173 2.00 13.98 11.46
CA LEU A 173 1.60 13.84 10.05
C LEU A 173 0.80 12.56 9.76
N VAL A 174 0.94 11.52 10.58
CA VAL A 174 0.27 10.23 10.38
C VAL A 174 -0.35 9.78 11.69
N ASN A 175 -1.63 9.43 11.64
CA ASN A 175 -2.33 8.85 12.78
C ASN A 175 -2.28 7.33 12.73
N GLN A 176 -1.88 6.70 13.83
CA GLN A 176 -1.73 5.26 13.97
C GLN A 176 -2.82 4.73 14.89
N ILE A 177 -3.67 3.85 14.40
CA ILE A 177 -4.93 3.51 15.05
C ILE A 177 -5.00 2.02 15.31
N GLY A 178 -5.36 1.66 16.54
CA GLY A 178 -5.78 0.32 16.91
C GLY A 178 -7.29 0.32 17.16
N TRP A 179 -7.98 -0.66 16.61
CA TRP A 179 -9.40 -0.90 16.85
C TRP A 179 -9.65 -2.35 17.21
N LYS A 180 -10.28 -2.60 18.35
CA LYS A 180 -10.60 -3.94 18.82
C LYS A 180 -11.97 -4.37 18.29
N ASP A 181 -11.94 -5.27 17.31
CA ASP A 181 -13.09 -6.07 16.91
C ASP A 181 -12.93 -7.51 17.45
N ASN A 182 -13.37 -8.54 16.73
CA ASN A 182 -13.05 -9.94 16.99
C ASN A 182 -11.53 -10.14 17.20
N ALA A 183 -10.73 -9.51 16.34
CA ALA A 183 -9.27 -9.36 16.51
C ALA A 183 -8.91 -7.87 16.56
N LEU A 184 -7.75 -7.54 17.12
CA LEU A 184 -7.25 -6.16 17.09
C LEU A 184 -6.81 -5.79 15.67
N VAL A 185 -7.43 -4.80 15.05
CA VAL A 185 -7.07 -4.31 13.71
C VAL A 185 -6.19 -3.06 13.85
N LEU A 186 -5.16 -2.97 13.03
CA LEU A 186 -4.27 -1.82 12.98
C LEU A 186 -4.39 -1.14 11.62
N PHE A 187 -4.50 0.18 11.62
CA PHE A 187 -4.55 0.98 10.40
C PHE A 187 -3.92 2.36 10.60
N LEU A 188 -3.58 2.99 9.48
CA LEU A 188 -3.00 4.32 9.41
C LEU A 188 -3.97 5.26 8.68
N SER A 189 -3.93 6.55 9.02
CA SER A 189 -4.60 7.62 8.29
C SER A 189 -3.79 8.92 8.31
N THR A 190 -3.92 9.76 7.30
CA THR A 190 -3.36 11.13 7.26
C THR A 190 -4.41 12.21 7.11
#